data_AF-A0A9P8U0A9-F1
#
_entry.id   AF-A0A9P8U0A9-F1
#
_cell.length_a   1.000
_cell.length_b   1.000
_cell.length_c   1.000
_cell.angle_alpha   90.00
_cell.angle_beta   90.00
_cell.angle_gamma   90.00
#
_symmetry.space_group_name_H-M   'P 1'
#
loop_
_entity.id
_entity.type
_entity.pdbx_description
1 polymer ?
#
loop_
_entity_poly.entity_id
_entity_poly.type
_entity_poly.pdbx_seq_one_letter_code
_entity_poly.pdbx_strand_id
1 'polypeptide(L)'
;MVPLPLFKLAALFVRHVSKYGANRIKAQAHDHPRFRALAARYGQAIHQLNMKMSVALLRDPEAERRAREMAEAPTVKTKEQYRRDEDARRKAKQKKEPEPASYPKFTLQNVWRRKFRPLPEAKAVDLFADVAGDTFILGVAGALIVYEYWKASQKPDVTRERLDELDRRFEELQKKEGELADAEERQRRRFESLEEALRALKDPKTKQPLLPSLQASA
;
A
#
# COMPACT_ATOMS: atom_id res chain seq x y z
N MET A 1 -2.07 -21.26 21.76
CA MET A 1 -2.62 -22.55 21.30
C MET A 1 -2.76 -22.49 19.79
N VAL A 2 -2.06 -23.36 19.08
CA VAL A 2 -1.84 -23.24 17.63
C VAL A 2 -3.14 -23.56 16.87
N PRO A 3 -3.58 -22.75 15.88
CA PRO A 3 -4.79 -23.00 15.07
C PRO A 3 -4.62 -24.15 14.04
N LEU A 4 -3.82 -25.17 14.37
CA LEU A 4 -3.49 -26.32 13.52
C LEU A 4 -4.68 -27.15 13.00
N PRO A 5 -5.86 -27.27 13.66
CA PRO A 5 -6.95 -28.06 13.11
C PRO A 5 -7.70 -27.34 11.98
N LEU A 6 -7.78 -26.01 11.98
CA LEU A 6 -8.54 -25.27 10.98
C LEU A 6 -7.88 -25.35 9.59
N PHE A 7 -6.54 -25.25 9.54
CA PHE A 7 -5.78 -25.36 8.30
C PHE A 7 -5.94 -26.73 7.64
N LYS A 8 -5.95 -27.81 8.43
CA LYS A 8 -6.17 -29.17 7.92
C LYS A 8 -7.59 -29.39 7.41
N LEU A 9 -8.60 -28.83 8.09
CA LEU A 9 -9.98 -28.86 7.65
C LEU A 9 -10.20 -28.02 6.38
N ALA A 10 -9.56 -26.84 6.30
CA ALA A 10 -9.57 -26.02 5.10
C ALA A 10 -8.91 -26.75 3.92
N ALA A 11 -7.75 -27.40 4.13
CA ALA A 11 -7.09 -28.20 3.09
C ALA A 11 -7.94 -29.40 2.61
N LEU A 12 -8.65 -30.07 3.52
CA LEU A 12 -9.61 -31.13 3.19
C LEU A 12 -10.84 -30.59 2.44
N PHE A 13 -11.33 -29.42 2.82
CA PHE A 13 -12.47 -28.74 2.20
C PHE A 13 -12.16 -28.29 0.77
N VAL A 14 -10.97 -27.70 0.54
CA VAL A 14 -10.45 -27.35 -0.79
C VAL A 14 -10.46 -28.59 -1.69
N ARG A 15 -9.97 -29.73 -1.18
CA ARG A 15 -9.97 -31.00 -1.94
C ARG A 15 -11.38 -31.51 -2.25
N HIS A 16 -12.33 -31.33 -1.34
CA HIS A 16 -13.71 -31.75 -1.53
C HIS A 16 -14.45 -30.88 -2.54
N VAL A 17 -14.33 -29.56 -2.46
CA VAL A 17 -14.99 -28.63 -3.38
C VAL A 17 -14.40 -28.74 -4.78
N SER A 18 -13.07 -28.83 -4.90
CA SER A 18 -12.39 -28.93 -6.20
C SER A 18 -12.75 -30.23 -6.95
N LYS A 19 -12.81 -31.38 -6.26
CA LYS A 19 -13.08 -32.68 -6.90
C LYS A 19 -14.57 -32.99 -7.07
N TYR A 20 -15.43 -32.57 -6.14
CA TYR A 20 -16.85 -32.90 -6.15
C TYR A 20 -17.75 -31.75 -6.60
N GLY A 21 -17.36 -30.49 -6.37
CA GLY A 21 -18.14 -29.31 -6.78
C GLY A 21 -18.20 -29.17 -8.30
N ALA A 22 -17.04 -29.13 -8.96
CA ALA A 22 -16.97 -28.98 -10.42
C ALA A 22 -17.70 -30.11 -11.16
N ASN A 23 -17.50 -31.37 -10.74
CA ASN A 23 -18.15 -32.53 -11.37
C ASN A 23 -19.67 -32.55 -11.16
N ARG A 24 -20.18 -32.09 -10.01
CA ARG A 24 -21.63 -32.00 -9.75
C ARG A 24 -22.29 -30.85 -10.51
N ILE A 25 -21.62 -29.70 -10.62
CA ILE A 25 -22.12 -28.56 -11.41
C ILE A 25 -22.19 -28.93 -12.90
N LYS A 26 -21.19 -29.66 -13.41
CA LYS A 26 -21.18 -30.15 -14.80
C LYS A 26 -22.30 -31.15 -15.08
N ALA A 27 -22.56 -32.09 -14.16
CA ALA A 27 -23.68 -33.01 -14.27
C ALA A 27 -25.03 -32.28 -14.27
N GLN A 28 -25.27 -31.38 -13.30
CA GLN A 28 -26.52 -30.61 -13.23
C GLN A 28 -26.72 -29.62 -14.39
N ALA A 29 -25.65 -29.09 -14.97
CA ALA A 29 -25.74 -28.26 -16.16
C ALA A 29 -26.15 -29.04 -17.41
N HIS A 30 -25.98 -30.36 -17.40
CA HIS A 30 -26.49 -31.22 -18.46
C HIS A 30 -27.98 -31.54 -18.26
N ASP A 31 -28.43 -31.67 -17.01
CA ASP A 31 -29.80 -32.06 -16.67
C ASP A 31 -30.80 -30.88 -16.71
N HIS A 32 -30.34 -29.65 -16.48
CA HIS A 32 -31.21 -28.47 -16.39
C HIS A 32 -30.88 -27.39 -17.45
N PRO A 33 -31.74 -27.18 -18.48
CA PRO A 33 -31.48 -26.20 -19.54
C PRO A 33 -31.47 -24.75 -19.05
N ARG A 34 -32.29 -24.41 -18.04
CA ARG A 34 -32.28 -23.07 -17.42
C ARG A 34 -30.98 -22.79 -16.68
N PHE A 35 -30.48 -23.79 -15.95
CA PHE A 35 -29.22 -23.68 -15.23
C PHE A 35 -28.04 -23.59 -16.22
N ARG A 36 -28.08 -24.37 -17.30
CA ARG A 36 -27.09 -24.29 -18.38
C ARG A 36 -27.01 -22.89 -19.00
N ALA A 37 -28.16 -22.29 -19.31
CA ALA A 37 -28.21 -20.93 -19.85
C ALA A 37 -27.65 -19.89 -18.86
N LEU A 38 -27.92 -20.05 -17.56
CA LEU A 38 -27.39 -19.17 -16.52
C LEU A 38 -25.87 -19.33 -16.38
N ALA A 39 -25.39 -20.56 -16.26
CA ALA A 39 -23.97 -20.90 -16.17
C ALA A 39 -23.21 -20.42 -17.42
N ALA A 40 -23.77 -20.59 -18.61
CA ALA A 40 -23.21 -20.06 -19.84
C ALA A 40 -23.12 -18.54 -19.81
N ARG A 41 -24.17 -17.83 -19.36
CA ARG A 41 -24.14 -16.35 -19.24
C ARG A 41 -23.04 -15.87 -18.30
N TYR A 42 -22.91 -16.49 -17.12
CA TYR A 42 -21.84 -16.12 -16.18
C TYR A 42 -20.45 -16.52 -16.68
N GLY A 43 -20.31 -17.70 -17.29
CA GLY A 43 -19.08 -18.14 -17.92
C GLY A 43 -18.60 -17.21 -19.03
N GLN A 44 -19.52 -16.71 -19.86
CA GLN A 44 -19.22 -15.69 -20.85
C GLN A 44 -18.80 -14.38 -20.20
N ALA A 45 -19.49 -13.92 -19.15
CA ALA A 45 -19.12 -12.70 -18.44
C ALA A 45 -17.71 -12.78 -17.84
N ILE A 46 -17.37 -13.92 -17.22
CA ILE A 46 -16.04 -14.20 -16.68
C ILE A 46 -14.99 -14.21 -17.79
N HIS A 47 -15.27 -14.88 -18.92
CA HIS A 47 -14.35 -14.90 -20.06
C HIS A 47 -14.09 -13.49 -20.62
N GLN A 48 -15.15 -12.70 -20.79
CA GLN A 48 -15.04 -11.32 -21.27
C GLN A 48 -14.25 -10.45 -20.28
N LEU A 49 -14.46 -10.63 -18.97
CA LEU A 49 -13.70 -9.93 -17.94
C LEU A 49 -12.23 -10.33 -18.00
N ASN A 50 -11.92 -11.63 -18.09
CA ASN A 50 -10.55 -12.11 -18.20
C ASN A 50 -9.85 -11.51 -19.42
N MET A 51 -10.47 -11.55 -20.61
CA MET A 51 -9.90 -10.96 -21.82
C MET A 51 -9.75 -9.44 -21.74
N LYS A 52 -10.69 -8.74 -21.11
CA LYS A 52 -10.56 -7.30 -20.85
C LYS A 52 -9.36 -7.01 -19.96
N MET A 53 -9.20 -7.77 -18.88
CA MET A 53 -8.07 -7.62 -17.96
C MET A 53 -6.74 -8.00 -18.61
N SER A 54 -6.68 -9.09 -19.38
CA SER A 54 -5.48 -9.47 -20.12
C SER A 54 -5.07 -8.40 -21.13
N VAL A 55 -6.02 -7.83 -21.87
CA VAL A 55 -5.74 -6.74 -22.82
C VAL A 55 -5.40 -5.45 -22.10
N ALA A 56 -6.00 -5.16 -20.94
CA ALA A 56 -5.64 -4.01 -20.12
C ALA A 56 -4.22 -4.14 -19.56
N LEU A 57 -3.82 -5.35 -19.16
CA LEU A 57 -2.50 -5.65 -18.61
C LEU A 57 -1.41 -5.67 -19.69
N LEU A 58 -1.68 -6.28 -20.84
CA LEU A 58 -0.75 -6.33 -21.99
C LEU A 58 -0.61 -4.99 -22.70
N ARG A 59 -1.47 -4.02 -22.40
CA ARG A 59 -1.35 -2.66 -22.91
C ARG A 59 -0.31 -1.91 -22.11
N ASP A 60 0.95 -2.30 -22.28
CA ASP A 60 2.08 -1.52 -21.81
C ASP A 60 2.09 -0.19 -22.56
N PRO A 61 1.82 0.95 -21.89
CA PRO A 61 1.75 2.24 -22.55
C PRO A 61 3.08 2.62 -23.20
N GLU A 62 4.20 2.04 -22.74
CA GLU A 62 5.53 2.22 -23.32
C GLU A 62 5.73 1.42 -24.62
N ALA A 63 5.20 0.20 -24.71
CA ALA A 63 5.29 -0.62 -25.92
C ALA A 63 4.40 -0.05 -27.04
N GLU A 64 3.20 0.46 -26.71
CA GLU A 64 2.37 1.21 -27.67
C GLU A 64 3.06 2.49 -28.15
N ARG A 65 3.82 3.19 -27.29
CA ARG A 65 4.59 4.39 -27.67
C ARG A 65 5.75 4.05 -28.60
N ARG A 66 6.55 3.03 -28.27
CA ARG A 66 7.68 2.59 -29.13
C ARG A 66 7.19 2.07 -30.48
N ALA A 67 6.08 1.32 -30.51
CA ALA A 67 5.47 0.86 -31.76
C ALA A 67 4.90 2.01 -32.60
N ARG A 68 4.33 3.05 -31.97
CA ARG A 68 3.88 4.27 -32.67
C ARG A 68 5.04 5.11 -33.17
N GLU A 69 6.10 5.27 -32.39
CA GLU A 69 7.32 5.99 -32.80
C GLU A 69 8.05 5.26 -33.94
N MET A 70 8.07 3.92 -33.93
CA MET A 70 8.61 3.09 -35.02
C MET A 70 7.71 3.08 -36.27
N ALA A 71 6.38 3.23 -36.12
CA ALA A 71 5.44 3.34 -37.23
C ALA A 71 5.33 4.77 -37.79
N GLU A 72 5.54 5.79 -36.94
CA GLU A 72 5.67 7.20 -37.33
C GLU A 72 7.09 7.52 -37.83
N ALA A 73 8.06 6.64 -37.66
CA ALA A 73 9.36 6.75 -38.32
C ALA A 73 9.12 6.67 -39.84
N PRO A 74 9.24 7.80 -40.57
CA PRO A 74 8.86 7.83 -41.96
C PRO A 74 9.84 6.98 -42.75
N THR A 75 9.37 5.86 -43.31
CA THR A 75 10.10 5.12 -44.33
C THR A 75 10.34 6.04 -45.53
N VAL A 76 11.56 6.57 -45.59
CA VAL A 76 12.22 7.30 -46.68
C VAL A 76 11.35 8.35 -47.37
N LYS A 77 11.40 9.59 -46.86
CA LYS A 77 10.86 10.77 -47.54
C LYS A 77 11.73 11.18 -48.75
N THR A 78 11.14 11.29 -49.94
CA THR A 78 11.77 11.89 -51.13
C THR A 78 12.08 13.39 -50.91
N LYS A 79 13.16 13.89 -51.55
CA LYS A 79 13.77 15.23 -51.40
C LYS A 79 12.81 16.43 -51.38
N GLU A 80 11.62 16.32 -51.96
CA GLU A 80 10.58 17.37 -51.94
C GLU A 80 9.84 17.50 -50.60
N GLN A 81 9.63 16.41 -49.87
CA GLN A 81 8.96 16.48 -48.57
C GLN A 81 9.83 17.18 -47.52
N TYR A 82 11.15 17.19 -47.68
CA TYR A 82 12.09 17.90 -46.80
C TYR A 82 11.94 19.42 -46.94
N ARG A 83 11.75 19.92 -48.17
CA ARG A 83 11.55 21.36 -48.45
C ARG A 83 10.21 21.85 -47.91
N ARG A 84 9.15 21.05 -48.08
CA ARG A 84 7.82 21.37 -47.54
C ARG A 84 7.78 21.33 -46.01
N ASP A 85 8.56 20.46 -45.36
CA ASP A 85 8.76 20.43 -43.90
C ASP A 85 9.56 21.64 -43.38
N GLU A 86 10.56 22.14 -44.12
CA GLU A 86 11.31 23.34 -43.73
C GLU A 86 10.46 24.62 -43.78
N ASP A 87 9.66 24.80 -44.82
CA ASP A 87 8.77 25.95 -44.95
C ASP A 87 7.63 25.93 -43.93
N ALA A 88 7.11 24.74 -43.61
CA ALA A 88 6.14 24.54 -42.54
C ALA A 88 6.75 24.82 -41.16
N ARG A 89 8.00 24.40 -40.90
CA ARG A 89 8.73 24.69 -39.65
C ARG A 89 9.01 26.19 -39.48
N ARG A 90 9.31 26.92 -40.56
CA ARG A 90 9.49 28.38 -40.52
C ARG A 90 8.18 29.10 -40.16
N LYS A 91 7.05 28.66 -40.71
CA LYS A 91 5.72 29.19 -40.38
C LYS A 91 5.25 28.81 -38.96
N ALA A 92 5.60 27.61 -38.48
CA ALA A 92 5.27 27.15 -37.13
C ALA A 92 6.10 27.83 -36.03
N LYS A 93 7.37 28.21 -36.31
CA LYS A 93 8.18 28.99 -35.37
C LYS A 93 7.64 30.41 -35.11
N GLN A 94 6.79 30.94 -36.00
CA GLN A 94 6.23 32.29 -35.90
C GLN A 94 4.89 32.35 -35.14
N LYS A 95 4.28 31.22 -34.77
CA LYS A 95 2.97 31.13 -34.09
C LYS A 95 3.01 30.37 -32.75
N LYS A 96 4.09 30.52 -31.98
CA LYS A 96 4.18 29.92 -30.64
C LYS A 96 3.60 30.85 -29.57
N GLU A 97 2.31 30.73 -29.30
CA GLU A 97 1.81 30.84 -27.92
C GLU A 97 1.84 29.43 -27.30
N PRO A 98 2.21 29.28 -26.01
CA PRO A 98 2.29 27.98 -25.37
C PRO A 98 0.87 27.51 -25.01
N GLU A 99 0.26 26.72 -25.89
CA GLU A 99 -0.89 25.91 -25.49
C GLU A 99 -0.48 24.94 -24.38
N PRO A 100 -1.27 24.79 -23.30
CA PRO A 100 -0.92 23.88 -22.21
C PRO A 100 -0.84 22.47 -22.77
N ALA A 101 0.30 21.81 -22.54
CA ALA A 101 0.54 20.44 -22.97
C ALA A 101 -0.64 19.55 -22.55
N SER A 102 -1.46 19.15 -23.52
CA SER A 102 -2.55 18.20 -23.29
C SER A 102 -1.94 16.83 -23.04
N TYR A 103 -1.69 16.53 -21.76
CA TYR A 103 -1.27 15.21 -21.31
C TYR A 103 -2.28 14.16 -21.81
N PRO A 104 -1.85 13.07 -22.47
CA PRO A 104 -2.77 12.05 -22.94
C PRO A 104 -3.41 11.37 -21.73
N LYS A 105 -4.69 11.66 -21.49
CA LYS A 105 -5.47 10.97 -20.46
C LYS A 105 -5.43 9.47 -20.76
N PHE A 106 -4.92 8.68 -19.81
CA PHE A 106 -4.87 7.22 -19.91
C PHE A 106 -6.21 6.66 -20.41
N THR A 107 -6.23 6.07 -21.60
CA THR A 107 -7.45 5.56 -22.26
C THR A 107 -7.85 4.18 -21.73
N LEU A 108 -7.81 3.99 -20.41
CA LEU A 108 -8.29 2.77 -19.76
C LEU A 108 -9.77 2.52 -20.09
N GLN A 109 -10.56 3.58 -20.25
CA GLN A 109 -11.99 3.51 -20.57
C GLN A 109 -12.33 2.76 -21.87
N ASN A 110 -11.40 2.72 -22.85
CA ASN A 110 -11.71 2.14 -24.15
C ASN A 110 -11.64 0.60 -24.15
N VAL A 111 -10.90 -0.01 -23.23
CA VAL A 111 -10.76 -1.48 -23.15
C VAL A 111 -12.02 -2.10 -22.56
N TRP A 112 -12.63 -1.45 -21.57
CA TRP A 112 -13.84 -1.93 -20.89
C TRP A 112 -15.09 -1.96 -21.79
N ARG A 113 -15.12 -1.17 -22.87
CA ARG A 113 -16.21 -1.19 -23.87
C ARG A 113 -16.04 -2.23 -24.98
N ARG A 114 -14.87 -2.87 -25.12
CA ARG A 114 -14.66 -3.91 -26.14
C ARG A 114 -15.41 -5.19 -25.80
N LYS A 115 -16.02 -5.82 -26.81
CA LYS A 115 -16.63 -7.15 -26.72
C LYS A 115 -15.75 -8.13 -27.48
N PHE A 116 -15.31 -9.19 -26.81
CA PHE A 116 -14.52 -10.27 -27.39
C PHE A 116 -15.42 -11.38 -27.95
N ARG A 117 -14.86 -12.25 -28.80
CA ARG A 117 -15.61 -13.38 -29.37
C ARG A 117 -16.09 -14.31 -28.25
N PRO A 118 -17.37 -14.71 -28.22
CA PRO A 118 -17.89 -15.57 -27.17
C PRO A 118 -17.34 -17.00 -27.30
N LEU A 119 -17.21 -17.68 -26.16
CA LEU A 119 -16.80 -19.09 -26.11
C LEU A 119 -17.95 -20.03 -26.50
N PRO A 120 -17.65 -21.27 -26.89
CA PRO A 120 -18.65 -22.33 -26.96
C PRO A 120 -19.35 -22.50 -25.60
N GLU A 121 -20.66 -22.75 -25.62
CA GLU A 121 -21.50 -22.80 -24.43
C GLU A 121 -20.99 -23.80 -23.37
N ALA A 122 -20.59 -25.00 -23.79
CA ALA A 122 -20.04 -26.02 -22.90
C ALA A 122 -18.78 -25.53 -22.15
N LYS A 123 -17.86 -24.87 -22.86
CA LYS A 123 -16.63 -24.33 -22.25
C LYS A 123 -16.93 -23.17 -21.29
N ALA A 124 -17.96 -22.38 -21.55
CA ALA A 124 -18.38 -21.31 -20.66
C ALA A 124 -18.96 -21.89 -19.35
N VAL A 125 -19.75 -22.96 -19.44
CA VAL A 125 -20.28 -23.67 -18.27
C VAL A 125 -19.15 -24.27 -17.44
N ASP A 126 -18.15 -24.88 -18.08
CA ASP A 126 -16.96 -25.40 -17.39
C ASP A 126 -16.22 -24.31 -16.63
N LEU A 127 -15.93 -23.19 -17.30
CA LEU A 127 -15.25 -22.05 -16.69
C LEU A 127 -16.04 -21.47 -15.50
N PHE A 128 -17.37 -21.41 -15.63
CA PHE A 128 -18.23 -21.00 -14.53
C PHE A 128 -18.15 -21.96 -13.35
N ALA A 129 -18.17 -23.27 -13.60
CA ALA A 129 -18.10 -24.29 -12.56
C ALA A 129 -16.80 -24.20 -11.76
N ASP A 130 -15.67 -24.00 -12.45
CA ASP A 130 -14.36 -23.88 -11.82
C ASP A 130 -14.30 -22.60 -10.95
N VAL A 131 -14.69 -21.45 -11.50
CA VAL A 131 -14.68 -20.17 -10.77
C VAL A 131 -15.67 -20.16 -9.59
N ALA A 132 -16.84 -20.79 -9.75
CA ALA A 132 -17.82 -20.89 -8.67
C ALA A 132 -17.29 -21.70 -7.49
N GLY A 133 -16.56 -22.80 -7.76
CA GLY A 133 -15.89 -23.61 -6.74
C GLY A 133 -14.83 -22.81 -5.99
N ASP A 134 -13.95 -22.13 -6.72
CA ASP A 134 -12.88 -21.33 -6.13
C ASP A 134 -13.43 -20.15 -5.32
N THR A 135 -14.45 -19.46 -5.83
CA THR A 135 -15.12 -18.35 -5.13
C THR A 135 -15.75 -18.83 -3.82
N PHE A 136 -16.35 -20.01 -3.81
CA PHE A 136 -16.94 -20.58 -2.61
C PHE A 136 -15.88 -20.90 -1.55
N ILE A 137 -14.76 -21.52 -1.94
CA ILE A 137 -13.64 -21.82 -1.04
C ILE A 137 -13.05 -20.53 -0.46
N LEU A 138 -12.74 -19.55 -1.32
CA LEU A 138 -12.18 -18.27 -0.91
C LEU A 138 -13.16 -17.49 -0.02
N GLY A 139 -14.46 -17.57 -0.30
CA GLY A 139 -15.50 -16.98 0.53
C GLY A 139 -15.55 -17.58 1.93
N VAL A 140 -15.51 -18.91 2.06
CA VAL A 140 -15.47 -19.60 3.37
C VAL A 140 -14.18 -19.27 4.12
N ALA A 141 -13.03 -19.31 3.44
CA ALA A 141 -11.75 -18.95 4.04
C ALA A 141 -11.73 -17.49 4.52
N GLY A 142 -12.19 -16.56 3.68
CA GLY A 142 -12.31 -15.14 4.02
C GLY A 142 -13.27 -14.90 5.19
N ALA A 143 -14.42 -15.57 5.21
CA ALA A 143 -15.37 -15.48 6.30
C ALA A 143 -14.78 -16.00 7.63
N LEU A 144 -14.02 -17.10 7.61
CA LEU A 144 -13.33 -17.60 8.79
C LEU A 144 -12.26 -16.63 9.29
N ILE A 145 -11.48 -16.03 8.39
CA ILE A 145 -10.49 -15.01 8.75
C ILE A 145 -11.16 -13.79 9.37
N VAL A 146 -12.23 -13.27 8.76
CA VAL A 146 -12.99 -12.13 9.28
C VAL A 146 -13.61 -12.46 10.63
N TYR A 147 -14.14 -13.68 10.80
CA TYR A 147 -14.71 -14.14 12.06
C TYR A 147 -13.65 -14.25 13.16
N GLU A 148 -12.49 -14.84 12.89
CA GLU A 148 -11.39 -14.91 13.84
C GLU A 148 -10.85 -13.52 14.18
N TYR A 149 -10.75 -12.63 13.19
CA TYR A 149 -10.37 -11.23 13.41
C TYR A 149 -11.37 -10.51 14.31
N TRP A 150 -12.68 -10.58 14.00
CA TRP A 150 -13.72 -9.95 14.81
C TRP A 150 -13.73 -10.50 16.25
N LYS A 151 -13.58 -11.81 16.41
CA LYS A 151 -13.46 -12.47 17.72
C LYS A 151 -12.17 -12.08 18.46
N ALA A 152 -11.05 -11.92 17.76
CA ALA A 152 -9.78 -11.49 18.34
C ALA A 152 -9.84 -10.03 18.79
N SER A 153 -10.51 -9.16 18.04
CA SER A 153 -10.74 -7.76 18.41
C SER A 153 -11.64 -7.57 19.64
N GLN A 154 -12.36 -8.60 20.07
CA GLN A 154 -13.14 -8.58 21.32
C GLN A 154 -12.29 -8.91 22.56
N LYS A 155 -11.04 -9.38 22.40
CA LYS A 155 -10.14 -9.59 23.54
C LYS A 155 -9.42 -8.27 23.86
N PRO A 156 -9.29 -7.89 25.15
CA PRO A 156 -8.50 -6.73 25.53
C PRO A 156 -7.07 -6.92 25.00
N ASP A 157 -6.61 -5.93 24.25
CA ASP A 157 -5.26 -5.91 23.70
C ASP A 157 -4.27 -5.88 24.87
N VAL A 158 -3.74 -7.05 25.25
CA VAL A 158 -2.64 -7.16 26.23
C VAL A 158 -1.47 -6.26 25.80
N THR A 159 -1.33 -6.02 24.50
CA THR A 159 -0.39 -5.05 23.93
C THR A 159 -0.71 -3.60 24.34
N ARG A 160 -1.98 -3.19 24.36
CA ARG A 160 -2.40 -1.86 24.82
C ARG A 160 -2.20 -1.70 26.31
N GLU A 161 -2.55 -2.71 27.10
CA GLU A 161 -2.28 -2.68 28.54
C GLU A 161 -0.77 -2.54 28.85
N ARG A 162 0.08 -3.20 28.05
CA ARG A 162 1.54 -3.04 28.15
C ARG A 162 2.02 -1.67 27.71
N LEU A 163 1.43 -1.07 26.68
CA LEU A 163 1.74 0.32 26.30
C LEU A 163 1.38 1.28 27.43
N ASP A 164 0.18 1.14 28.00
CA ASP A 164 -0.28 1.97 29.12
C ASP A 164 0.63 1.80 30.36
N GLU A 165 1.12 0.58 30.62
CA GLU A 165 2.10 0.33 31.68
C GLU A 165 3.46 0.99 31.41
N LEU A 166 3.93 0.95 30.16
CA LEU A 166 5.16 1.62 29.74
C LEU A 166 5.05 3.14 29.86
N ASP A 167 3.93 3.73 29.44
CA ASP A 167 3.68 5.17 29.55
C ASP A 167 3.67 5.62 31.02
N ARG A 168 3.05 4.84 31.92
CA ARG A 168 3.11 5.11 33.37
C ARG A 168 4.54 5.11 33.91
N ARG A 169 5.35 4.12 33.52
CA ARG A 169 6.76 4.06 33.95
C ARG A 169 7.58 5.22 33.40
N PHE A 170 7.27 5.67 32.18
CA PHE A 170 7.92 6.83 31.58
C PHE A 170 7.57 8.12 32.33
N GLU A 171 6.29 8.33 32.67
CA GLU A 171 5.86 9.47 33.50
C GLU A 171 6.51 9.47 34.89
N GLU A 172 6.62 8.29 35.53
CA GLU A 172 7.31 8.16 36.81
C GLU A 172 8.80 8.50 36.71
N LEU A 173 9.47 8.08 35.63
CA LEU A 173 10.87 8.40 35.39
C LEU A 173 11.06 9.90 35.14
N GLN A 174 10.22 10.53 34.31
CA GLN A 174 10.26 11.97 34.10
C GLN A 174 10.05 12.78 35.38
N LYS A 175 9.13 12.33 36.26
CA LYS A 175 8.95 12.98 37.57
C LYS A 175 10.21 12.88 38.42
N LYS A 176 10.83 11.69 38.49
CA LYS A 176 12.08 11.50 39.24
C LYS A 176 13.22 12.35 38.68
N GLU A 177 13.34 12.45 37.36
CA GLU A 177 14.32 13.34 36.72
C GLU A 177 14.08 14.81 37.10
N GLY A 178 12.83 15.27 37.10
CA GLY A 178 12.47 16.63 37.55
C GLY A 178 12.81 16.87 39.02
N GLU A 179 12.46 15.94 39.92
CA GLU A 179 12.77 16.04 41.34
C GLU A 179 14.29 16.07 41.62
N LEU A 180 15.05 15.28 40.86
CA LEU A 180 16.51 15.26 40.92
C LEU A 180 17.11 16.57 40.42
N ALA A 181 16.63 17.10 39.29
CA ALA A 181 17.07 18.39 38.76
C ALA A 181 16.82 19.53 39.77
N ASP A 182 15.65 19.55 40.41
CA ASP A 182 15.33 20.51 41.46
C ASP A 182 16.23 20.34 42.70
N ALA A 183 16.62 19.10 43.02
CA ALA A 183 17.53 18.82 44.13
C ALA A 183 18.96 19.30 43.83
N GLU A 184 19.44 19.08 42.60
CA GLU A 184 20.73 19.60 42.12
C GLU A 184 20.76 21.13 42.15
N GLU A 185 19.69 21.79 41.69
CA GLU A 185 19.58 23.25 41.79
C GLU A 185 19.65 23.74 43.25
N ARG A 186 18.95 23.07 44.17
CA ARG A 186 19.00 23.42 45.61
C ARG A 186 20.40 23.25 46.18
N GLN A 187 21.10 22.18 45.82
CA GLN A 187 22.49 21.99 46.25
C GLN A 187 23.41 23.06 45.69
N ARG A 188 23.26 23.40 44.40
CA ARG A 188 24.06 24.43 43.74
C ARG A 188 23.86 25.81 44.38
N ARG A 189 22.63 26.21 44.67
CA ARG A 189 22.33 27.48 45.38
C ARG A 189 22.93 27.51 46.79
N ARG A 190 22.87 26.40 47.53
CA ARG A 190 23.50 26.29 48.85
C ARG A 190 25.02 26.45 48.75
N PHE A 191 25.63 25.79 47.77
CA PHE A 191 27.06 25.89 47.52
C PHE A 191 27.47 27.32 47.17
N GLU A 192 26.76 27.98 46.26
CA GLU A 192 26.99 29.39 45.91
C GLU A 192 26.87 30.32 47.13
N SER A 193 25.86 30.11 47.99
CA SER A 193 25.71 30.90 49.23
C SER A 193 26.86 30.69 50.23
N LEU A 194 27.38 29.45 50.32
CA LEU A 194 28.53 29.13 51.17
C LEU A 194 29.81 29.74 50.61
N GLU A 195 30.01 29.68 49.28
CA GLU A 195 31.13 30.35 48.63
C GLU A 195 31.10 31.86 48.87
N GLU A 196 29.92 32.50 48.75
CA GLU A 196 29.78 33.94 48.98
C GLU A 196 30.05 34.32 50.44
N ALA A 197 29.55 33.54 51.41
CA ALA A 197 29.85 33.73 52.82
C ALA A 197 31.35 33.57 53.13
N LEU A 198 32.01 32.57 52.52
CA LEU A 198 33.46 32.37 52.63
C LEU A 198 34.25 33.51 51.98
N ARG A 199 33.78 34.08 50.85
CA ARG A 199 34.39 35.26 50.20
C ARG A 199 34.23 36.54 51.03
N ALA A 200 33.10 36.70 51.73
CA ALA A 200 32.84 37.87 52.57
C ALA A 200 33.74 37.90 53.81
N LEU A 201 34.15 36.73 54.33
CA LEU A 201 35.19 36.65 55.36
C LEU A 201 36.57 37.00 54.77
N LYS A 202 37.16 38.08 55.27
CA LYS A 202 38.55 38.47 54.99
C LYS A 202 39.46 38.05 56.14
N ASP A 203 40.64 37.57 55.79
CA ASP A 203 41.62 37.08 56.75
C ASP A 203 42.16 38.26 57.61
N PRO A 204 42.07 38.21 58.95
CA PRO A 204 42.36 39.36 59.81
C PRO A 204 43.82 39.85 59.76
N LYS A 205 44.77 39.01 59.29
CA LYS A 205 46.19 39.35 59.18
C LYS A 205 46.59 39.95 57.83
N THR A 206 45.97 39.52 56.73
CA THR A 206 46.34 39.90 55.35
C THR A 206 45.28 40.79 54.68
N LYS A 207 44.08 40.95 55.26
CA LYS A 207 42.92 41.71 54.72
C LYS A 207 42.45 41.28 53.33
N GLN A 208 42.91 40.14 52.83
CA GLN A 208 42.53 39.55 51.55
C GLN A 208 41.36 38.56 51.74
N PRO A 209 40.51 38.34 50.71
CA PRO A 209 39.47 37.33 50.76
C PRO A 209 40.07 35.92 50.86
N LEU A 210 39.46 35.03 51.65
CA LEU A 210 39.95 33.66 51.90
C LEU A 210 39.91 32.76 50.64
N LEU A 211 39.07 33.08 49.65
CA LEU A 211 39.00 32.39 48.36
C LEU A 211 39.29 33.38 47.22
N PRO A 212 40.26 33.10 46.34
CA PRO A 212 40.49 33.91 45.14
C PRO A 212 39.34 33.73 44.14
N SER A 213 39.03 34.77 43.36
CA SER A 213 38.13 34.61 42.21
C SER A 213 38.83 33.70 41.21
N LEU A 214 38.23 32.54 40.90
CA LEU A 214 38.51 31.84 39.66
C LEU A 214 38.04 32.75 38.52
N GLN A 215 38.90 33.70 38.11
CA GLN A 215 38.80 34.25 36.76
C GLN A 215 38.92 33.05 35.84
N ALA A 216 37.80 32.72 35.17
CA ALA A 216 37.80 31.77 34.08
C ALA A 216 38.93 32.17 33.12
N SER A 217 39.97 31.35 33.09
CA SER A 217 40.92 31.39 32.00
C SER A 217 40.13 30.96 30.76
N ALA A 218 40.07 31.86 29.78
CA ALA A 218 39.38 31.66 28.51
C ALA A 218 39.84 30.38 27.79
#